data_AF-A0A024WTK5-F1
#
_entry.id   AF-A0A024WTK5-F1
#
_cell.length_a   1.000
_cell.length_b   1.000
_cell.length_c   1.000
_cell.angle_alpha   90.00
_cell.angle_beta   90.00
_cell.angle_gamma   90.00
#
_symmetry.space_group_name_H-M   'P 1'
#
loop_
_entity.id
_entity.type
_entity.pdbx_description
1 polymer ?
#
loop_
_entity_poly.entity_id
_entity_poly.type
_entity_poly.pdbx_seq_one_letter_code
_entity_poly.pdbx_strand_id
1 'polypeptide(L)'
;MAQRVHYRRHNHYNTKSNKVRPVRTPGGKLTIHVVKKKAGKPKCADCKTAIQGVKALRPADNYRARRKNRTVARAYGGSICARCIRERIMRAFLFEEQKCVRQVLKEKKKQEKKVKKIFGRLSDKELLGHVISHNNEFIELDKKKKTKKWEILFNNDYINFDILKNFLLNNKFEWPLTVNSGQIKNQGSINIPVSPIVYVENCRKISEQVKNKNTKINLKIINDYISEMPISNDAIQCVFSSFSDYEELTKEQFINKIHEWAPSDGIIDWYTFVYNLKEEPSDNIKRFFD
;
A
#
# COMPACT_ATOMS: atom_id res chain seq x y z
N MET A 1 -67.46 -40.97 28.06
CA MET A 1 -67.44 -39.49 28.02
C MET A 1 -66.04 -39.01 28.40
N ALA A 2 -65.44 -38.05 27.69
CA ALA A 2 -64.09 -37.56 28.03
C ALA A 2 -64.14 -36.64 29.28
N GLN A 3 -63.13 -36.75 30.16
CA GLN A 3 -63.04 -35.92 31.36
C GLN A 3 -62.85 -34.44 31.00
N ARG A 4 -63.75 -33.56 31.46
CA ARG A 4 -63.65 -32.10 31.26
C ARG A 4 -62.69 -31.47 32.28
N VAL A 5 -62.15 -30.29 31.94
CA VAL A 5 -61.18 -29.54 32.76
C VAL A 5 -61.49 -28.05 32.75
N HIS A 6 -61.03 -27.32 33.77
CA HIS A 6 -61.15 -25.87 33.90
C HIS A 6 -59.77 -25.21 34.12
N TYR A 7 -59.65 -23.93 33.77
CA TYR A 7 -58.45 -23.15 34.10
C TYR A 7 -58.32 -23.00 35.61
N ARG A 8 -57.08 -23.06 36.12
CA ARG A 8 -56.79 -23.03 37.57
C ARG A 8 -56.12 -21.73 38.03
N ARG A 9 -55.53 -20.96 37.11
CA ARG A 9 -54.92 -19.66 37.41
C ARG A 9 -55.96 -18.56 37.23
N HIS A 10 -55.67 -17.39 37.81
CA HIS A 10 -56.54 -16.21 37.73
C HIS A 10 -56.97 -15.86 36.28
N ASN A 11 -56.06 -15.95 35.30
CA ASN A 11 -56.42 -15.74 33.89
C ASN A 11 -57.16 -16.95 33.31
N HIS A 12 -58.41 -16.75 32.89
CA HIS A 12 -59.28 -17.77 32.28
C HIS A 12 -59.38 -17.67 30.75
N TYR A 13 -58.60 -16.79 30.12
CA TYR A 13 -58.60 -16.60 28.66
C TYR A 13 -57.46 -17.38 27.98
N ASN A 14 -57.70 -17.82 26.73
CA ASN A 14 -56.75 -18.58 25.91
C ASN A 14 -55.68 -17.68 25.26
N THR A 15 -54.81 -17.10 26.07
CA THR A 15 -53.73 -16.19 25.62
C THR A 15 -52.40 -16.92 25.38
N LYS A 16 -51.42 -16.25 24.75
CA LYS A 16 -50.06 -16.81 24.53
C LYS A 16 -49.34 -17.14 25.84
N SER A 17 -49.61 -16.42 26.93
CA SER A 17 -49.02 -16.66 28.26
C SER A 17 -49.77 -17.73 29.07
N ASN A 18 -51.04 -18.01 28.72
CA ASN A 18 -51.91 -18.96 29.43
C ASN A 18 -52.21 -20.21 28.60
N LYS A 19 -51.26 -20.65 27.78
CA LYS A 19 -51.37 -21.95 27.10
C LYS A 19 -51.27 -23.08 28.12
N VAL A 20 -52.11 -24.08 27.97
CA VAL A 20 -52.31 -25.14 28.94
C VAL A 20 -52.04 -26.52 28.35
N ARG A 21 -51.54 -27.43 29.19
CA ARG A 21 -51.38 -28.85 28.88
C ARG A 21 -52.26 -29.66 29.83
N PRO A 22 -53.21 -30.46 29.32
CA PRO A 22 -53.94 -31.40 30.16
C PRO A 22 -53.00 -32.54 30.59
N VAL A 23 -53.02 -32.88 31.87
CA VAL A 23 -52.16 -33.89 32.52
C VAL A 23 -53.02 -34.74 33.45
N ARG A 24 -52.87 -36.07 33.35
CA ARG A 24 -53.49 -37.00 34.30
C ARG A 24 -52.65 -37.04 35.58
N THR A 25 -53.29 -36.82 36.73
CA THR A 25 -52.64 -36.95 38.03
C THR A 25 -52.52 -38.43 38.42
N PRO A 26 -51.63 -38.77 39.37
CA PRO A 26 -51.54 -40.15 39.89
C PRO A 26 -52.88 -40.68 40.43
N GLY A 27 -53.72 -39.81 41.01
CA GLY A 27 -55.09 -40.15 41.45
C GLY A 27 -56.14 -40.23 40.34
N GLY A 28 -55.73 -40.35 39.07
CA GLY A 28 -56.63 -40.55 37.93
C GLY A 28 -57.40 -39.32 37.43
N LYS A 29 -57.30 -38.17 38.11
CA LYS A 29 -58.00 -36.93 37.73
C LYS A 29 -57.29 -36.22 36.57
N LEU A 30 -58.04 -35.74 35.58
CA LEU A 30 -57.48 -34.88 34.52
C LEU A 30 -57.41 -33.43 35.02
N THR A 31 -56.24 -32.81 34.95
CA THR A 31 -56.01 -31.43 35.37
C THR A 31 -55.23 -30.64 34.33
N ILE A 32 -55.24 -29.31 34.44
CA ILE A 32 -54.51 -28.41 33.54
C ILE A 32 -53.25 -27.87 34.22
N HIS A 33 -52.10 -27.96 33.54
CA HIS A 33 -50.87 -27.25 33.89
C HIS A 33 -50.58 -26.15 32.87
N VAL A 34 -50.22 -24.95 33.34
CA VAL A 34 -49.85 -23.83 32.45
C VAL A 34 -48.43 -24.03 31.93
N VAL A 35 -48.28 -24.00 30.60
CA VAL A 35 -47.00 -24.17 29.91
C VAL A 35 -46.27 -22.83 29.83
N LYS A 36 -44.99 -22.79 30.23
CA LYS A 36 -44.15 -21.60 30.02
C LYS A 36 -44.01 -21.31 28.52
N LYS A 37 -44.06 -20.03 28.15
CA LYS A 37 -43.84 -19.58 26.77
C LYS A 37 -42.48 -20.05 26.22
N LYS A 38 -42.47 -20.71 25.05
CA LYS A 38 -41.24 -21.09 24.33
C LYS A 38 -40.40 -19.84 24.02
N ALA A 39 -39.10 -19.90 24.29
CA ALA A 39 -38.16 -18.83 23.97
C ALA A 39 -37.68 -18.93 22.52
N GLY A 40 -37.34 -17.79 21.92
CA GLY A 40 -36.63 -17.75 20.65
C GLY A 40 -35.17 -18.20 20.80
N LYS A 41 -34.60 -18.80 19.75
CA LYS A 41 -33.17 -19.14 19.72
C LYS A 41 -32.33 -17.85 19.66
N PRO A 42 -31.21 -17.74 20.39
CA PRO A 42 -30.27 -16.64 20.24
C PRO A 42 -29.74 -16.57 18.80
N LYS A 43 -29.72 -15.37 18.22
CA LYS A 43 -29.41 -15.16 16.80
C LYS A 43 -28.07 -14.43 16.65
N CYS A 44 -27.38 -14.74 15.55
CA CYS A 44 -26.17 -14.06 15.13
C CYS A 44 -26.46 -12.56 14.89
N ALA A 45 -25.54 -11.68 15.32
CA ALA A 45 -25.65 -10.25 15.08
C ALA A 45 -25.69 -9.90 13.58
N ASP A 46 -24.91 -10.61 12.76
CA ASP A 46 -24.75 -10.34 11.33
C ASP A 46 -25.86 -11.01 10.51
N CYS A 47 -25.86 -12.34 10.41
CA CYS A 47 -26.77 -13.07 9.53
C CYS A 47 -28.11 -13.49 10.15
N LYS A 48 -28.38 -13.13 11.42
CA LYS A 48 -29.61 -13.46 12.16
C LYS A 48 -29.96 -14.96 12.26
N THR A 49 -29.02 -15.85 11.91
CA THR A 49 -29.18 -17.31 12.07
C THR A 49 -29.02 -17.73 13.53
N ALA A 50 -29.64 -18.85 13.92
CA ALA A 50 -29.56 -19.34 15.29
C ALA A 50 -28.14 -19.81 15.65
N ILE A 51 -27.64 -19.39 16.81
CA ILE A 51 -26.30 -19.75 17.30
C ILE A 51 -26.36 -21.12 17.97
N GLN A 52 -25.51 -22.03 17.51
CA GLN A 52 -25.34 -23.36 18.10
C GLN A 52 -24.63 -23.28 19.46
N GLY A 53 -24.95 -24.22 20.36
CA GLY A 53 -24.33 -24.29 21.70
C GLY A 53 -24.92 -23.33 22.73
N VAL A 54 -25.89 -22.48 22.36
CA VAL A 54 -26.58 -21.58 23.30
C VAL A 54 -28.04 -22.01 23.48
N LYS A 55 -28.44 -22.27 24.73
CA LYS A 55 -29.81 -22.71 25.04
C LYS A 55 -30.82 -21.58 24.80
N ALA A 56 -31.94 -21.91 24.17
CA ALA A 56 -33.06 -20.98 23.99
C ALA A 56 -33.88 -20.86 25.29
N LEU A 57 -33.57 -19.85 26.11
CA LEU A 57 -34.20 -19.63 27.41
C LEU A 57 -34.91 -18.27 27.46
N ARG A 58 -35.96 -18.16 28.29
CA ARG A 58 -36.58 -16.86 28.60
C ARG A 58 -35.63 -16.05 29.47
N PRO A 59 -35.70 -14.70 29.50
CA PRO A 59 -34.78 -13.87 30.28
C PRO A 59 -34.62 -14.31 31.75
N ALA A 60 -35.72 -14.61 32.44
CA ALA A 60 -35.70 -15.05 33.84
C ALA A 60 -35.07 -16.44 34.05
N ASP A 61 -35.19 -17.36 33.08
CA ASP A 61 -34.55 -18.69 33.14
C ASP A 61 -33.08 -18.59 32.67
N ASN A 62 -32.78 -17.67 31.76
CA ASN A 62 -31.43 -17.39 31.25
C ASN A 62 -30.52 -16.84 32.36
N TYR A 63 -31.05 -15.95 33.20
CA TYR A 63 -30.32 -15.44 34.38
C TYR A 63 -29.89 -16.57 35.33
N ARG A 64 -30.76 -17.56 35.55
CA ARG A 64 -30.50 -18.74 36.39
C ARG A 64 -29.61 -19.80 35.72
N ALA A 65 -29.36 -19.70 34.42
CA ALA A 65 -28.63 -20.71 33.68
C ALA A 65 -27.11 -20.59 33.87
N ARG A 66 -26.44 -21.73 34.05
CA ARG A 66 -24.96 -21.81 34.08
C ARG A 66 -24.35 -21.18 32.83
N ARG A 67 -23.18 -20.54 32.98
CA ARG A 67 -22.46 -19.83 31.89
C ARG A 67 -22.26 -20.68 30.64
N LYS A 68 -21.90 -21.97 30.79
CA LYS A 68 -21.71 -22.91 29.67
C LYS A 68 -22.93 -23.09 28.76
N ASN A 69 -24.13 -22.79 29.24
CA ASN A 69 -25.36 -22.86 28.45
C ASN A 69 -25.67 -21.55 27.70
N ARG A 70 -24.97 -20.46 28.04
CA ARG A 70 -25.18 -19.09 27.55
C ARG A 70 -24.11 -18.64 26.55
N THR A 71 -22.93 -19.26 26.57
CA THR A 71 -21.75 -18.84 25.79
C THR A 71 -21.16 -19.99 24.99
N VAL A 72 -20.36 -19.66 23.99
CA VAL A 72 -19.52 -20.61 23.24
C VAL A 72 -18.06 -20.20 23.40
N ALA A 73 -17.15 -21.16 23.54
CA ALA A 73 -15.71 -20.92 23.73
C ALA A 73 -15.00 -20.50 22.42
N ARG A 74 -15.30 -19.30 21.93
CA ARG A 74 -14.61 -18.62 20.81
C ARG A 74 -14.76 -17.10 20.94
N ALA A 75 -13.97 -16.34 20.19
CA ALA A 75 -14.15 -14.89 20.07
C ALA A 75 -15.59 -14.56 19.59
N TYR A 76 -16.22 -13.55 20.20
CA TYR A 76 -17.63 -13.21 19.96
C TYR A 76 -18.61 -14.39 20.14
N GLY A 77 -18.27 -15.33 21.02
CA GLY A 77 -19.08 -16.50 21.34
C GLY A 77 -20.44 -16.12 21.92
N GLY A 78 -21.52 -16.69 21.36
CA GLY A 78 -22.89 -16.42 21.81
C GLY A 78 -23.53 -15.16 21.21
N SER A 79 -22.78 -14.33 20.47
CA SER A 79 -23.32 -13.18 19.72
C SER A 79 -23.15 -13.32 18.20
N ILE A 80 -22.09 -13.99 17.73
CA ILE A 80 -21.81 -14.17 16.29
C ILE A 80 -21.59 -15.66 15.98
N CYS A 81 -22.05 -16.12 14.81
CA CYS A 81 -21.83 -17.49 14.35
C CYS A 81 -20.40 -17.69 13.82
N ALA A 82 -19.94 -18.94 13.79
CA ALA A 82 -18.56 -19.27 13.38
C ALA A 82 -18.22 -18.78 11.95
N ARG A 83 -19.17 -18.90 11.02
CA ARG A 83 -19.01 -18.42 9.64
C ARG A 83 -18.72 -16.91 9.58
N CYS A 84 -19.57 -16.10 10.21
CA CYS A 84 -19.39 -14.63 10.20
C CYS A 84 -18.14 -14.19 10.98
N ILE A 85 -17.74 -14.93 12.02
CA ILE A 85 -16.45 -14.67 12.72
C ILE A 85 -15.27 -14.91 11.77
N ARG A 86 -15.26 -16.02 11.03
CA ARG A 86 -14.21 -16.30 10.04
C ARG A 86 -14.13 -15.19 9.00
N GLU A 87 -15.26 -14.74 8.47
CA GLU A 87 -15.33 -13.62 7.51
C GLU A 87 -14.80 -12.31 8.11
N ARG A 88 -15.03 -12.04 9.40
CA ARG A 88 -14.48 -10.86 10.09
C ARG A 88 -12.96 -10.96 10.25
N ILE A 89 -12.44 -12.13 10.63
CA ILE A 89 -11.00 -12.36 10.77
C ILE A 89 -10.30 -12.20 9.41
N MET A 90 -10.81 -12.87 8.37
CA MET A 90 -10.24 -12.78 7.02
C MET A 90 -10.28 -11.35 6.49
N ARG A 91 -11.39 -10.62 6.69
CA ARG A 91 -11.46 -9.21 6.30
C ARG A 91 -10.47 -8.36 7.08
N ALA A 92 -10.43 -8.48 8.41
CA ALA A 92 -9.49 -7.70 9.22
C ALA A 92 -8.05 -7.89 8.76
N PHE A 93 -7.63 -9.15 8.54
CA PHE A 93 -6.30 -9.48 8.05
C PHE A 93 -6.03 -8.89 6.65
N LEU A 94 -6.86 -9.25 5.65
CA LEU A 94 -6.62 -8.84 4.26
C LEU A 94 -6.68 -7.32 4.07
N PHE A 95 -7.58 -6.63 4.77
CA PHE A 95 -7.65 -5.18 4.69
C PHE A 95 -6.42 -4.51 5.30
N GLU A 96 -5.86 -5.07 6.37
CA GLU A 96 -4.64 -4.53 6.99
C GLU A 96 -3.42 -4.75 6.09
N GLU A 97 -3.25 -5.95 5.54
CA GLU A 97 -2.21 -6.24 4.54
C GLU A 97 -2.29 -5.30 3.33
N GLN A 98 -3.49 -5.10 2.79
CA GLN A 98 -3.70 -4.16 1.69
C GLN A 98 -3.41 -2.70 2.06
N LYS A 99 -3.56 -2.29 3.32
CA LYS A 99 -3.17 -0.94 3.77
C LYS A 99 -1.65 -0.83 3.81
N CYS A 100 -0.95 -1.80 4.40
CA CYS A 100 0.50 -1.85 4.45
C CYS A 100 1.10 -1.79 3.04
N VAL A 101 0.62 -2.64 2.12
CA VAL A 101 1.07 -2.63 0.71
C VAL A 101 0.84 -1.26 0.06
N ARG A 102 -0.33 -0.64 0.29
CA ARG A 102 -0.61 0.71 -0.25
C ARG A 102 0.29 1.78 0.33
N GLN A 103 0.69 1.68 1.60
CA GLN A 103 1.64 2.60 2.23
C GLN A 103 3.03 2.44 1.61
N VAL A 104 3.55 1.22 1.54
CA VAL A 104 4.85 0.92 0.92
C VAL A 104 4.91 1.40 -0.53
N LEU A 105 3.87 1.15 -1.33
CA LEU A 105 3.81 1.64 -2.71
C LEU A 105 3.77 3.16 -2.81
N LYS A 106 3.15 3.86 -1.85
CA LYS A 106 3.15 5.33 -1.79
C LYS A 106 4.53 5.87 -1.41
N GLU A 107 5.21 5.22 -0.47
CA GLU A 107 6.56 5.57 -0.04
C GLU A 107 7.58 5.36 -1.17
N LYS A 108 7.56 4.20 -1.83
CA LYS A 108 8.40 3.94 -3.02
C LYS A 108 8.17 4.98 -4.12
N LYS A 109 6.92 5.36 -4.39
CA LYS A 109 6.60 6.46 -5.33
C LYS A 109 7.11 7.83 -4.88
N LYS A 110 7.11 8.11 -3.56
CA LYS A 110 7.65 9.37 -3.01
C LYS A 110 9.18 9.40 -3.16
N GLN A 111 9.86 8.29 -2.87
CA GLN A 111 11.29 8.14 -3.06
C GLN A 111 11.66 8.29 -4.53
N GLU A 112 10.95 7.61 -5.44
CA GLU A 112 11.11 7.74 -6.89
C GLU A 112 11.06 9.21 -7.36
N LYS A 113 10.08 9.98 -6.87
CA LYS A 113 9.96 11.42 -7.15
C LYS A 113 11.16 12.23 -6.67
N LYS A 114 11.68 11.94 -5.47
CA LYS A 114 12.83 12.65 -4.91
C LYS A 114 14.08 12.37 -5.74
N VAL A 115 14.36 11.10 -6.00
CA VAL A 115 15.59 10.65 -6.65
C VAL A 115 15.61 11.01 -8.14
N LYS A 116 14.45 11.05 -8.79
CA LYS A 116 14.33 11.53 -10.17
C LYS A 116 14.95 12.90 -10.40
N LYS A 117 14.74 13.83 -9.46
CA LYS A 117 15.30 15.19 -9.53
C LYS A 117 16.82 15.19 -9.55
N ILE A 118 17.43 14.19 -8.91
CA ILE A 118 18.88 13.99 -8.85
C ILE A 118 19.36 13.40 -10.17
N PHE A 119 18.75 12.29 -10.61
CA PHE A 119 19.12 11.65 -11.88
C PHE A 119 19.02 12.63 -13.06
N GLY A 120 17.92 13.38 -13.20
CA GLY A 120 17.75 14.36 -14.28
C GLY A 120 18.72 15.55 -14.27
N ARG A 121 19.51 15.72 -13.20
CA ARG A 121 20.59 16.72 -13.10
C ARG A 121 21.98 16.11 -13.33
N LEU A 122 22.13 14.80 -13.13
CA LEU A 122 23.37 14.06 -13.33
C LEU A 122 23.49 13.46 -14.74
N SER A 123 22.36 13.01 -15.30
CA SER A 123 22.30 12.30 -16.57
C SER A 123 22.39 13.22 -17.78
N ASP A 124 22.98 12.72 -18.85
CA ASP A 124 23.04 13.37 -20.16
C ASP A 124 22.21 12.61 -21.18
N LYS A 125 21.67 13.35 -22.16
CA LYS A 125 20.91 12.75 -23.25
C LYS A 125 21.85 12.15 -24.29
N GLU A 126 21.88 10.83 -24.38
CA GLU A 126 22.61 10.03 -25.36
C GLU A 126 21.64 9.20 -26.23
N LEU A 127 22.16 8.17 -26.92
CA LEU A 127 21.42 7.35 -27.89
C LEU A 127 20.22 6.62 -27.30
N LEU A 128 20.32 6.12 -26.06
CA LEU A 128 19.24 5.37 -25.37
C LEU A 128 18.31 6.26 -24.54
N GLY A 129 18.56 7.58 -24.54
CA GLY A 129 17.86 8.54 -23.70
C GLY A 129 18.81 9.19 -22.68
N HIS A 130 18.27 9.59 -21.53
CA HIS A 130 19.08 10.18 -20.46
C HIS A 130 19.77 9.09 -19.64
N VAL A 131 21.10 9.10 -19.65
CA VAL A 131 21.94 8.07 -19.03
C VAL A 131 23.14 8.68 -18.30
N ILE A 132 23.69 7.92 -17.35
CA ILE A 132 25.02 8.15 -16.76
C ILE A 132 25.90 7.05 -17.34
N SER A 133 26.86 7.43 -18.19
CA SER A 133 27.64 6.44 -18.92
C SER A 133 29.12 6.73 -18.90
N HIS A 134 29.91 5.67 -18.96
CA HIS A 134 31.35 5.70 -19.12
C HIS A 134 31.74 4.70 -20.21
N ASN A 135 32.78 5.01 -20.98
CA ASN A 135 33.25 4.12 -22.05
C ASN A 135 33.67 2.77 -21.48
N ASN A 136 33.35 1.69 -22.19
CA ASN A 136 33.83 0.35 -21.91
C ASN A 136 34.32 -0.33 -23.22
N GLU A 137 34.78 -1.57 -23.12
CA GLU A 137 35.29 -2.34 -24.27
C GLU A 137 34.20 -2.63 -25.34
N PHE A 138 32.93 -2.64 -24.94
CA PHE A 138 31.78 -3.03 -25.77
C PHE A 138 31.13 -1.83 -26.50
N ILE A 139 31.18 -0.63 -25.91
CA ILE A 139 30.60 0.59 -26.45
C ILE A 139 31.58 1.76 -26.28
N GLU A 140 32.10 2.26 -27.41
CA GLU A 140 32.74 3.59 -27.47
C GLU A 140 31.66 4.66 -27.70
N LEU A 141 31.26 5.36 -26.64
CA LEU A 141 30.31 6.47 -26.74
C LEU A 141 31.00 7.69 -27.36
N ASP A 142 30.75 7.89 -28.66
CA ASP A 142 31.01 9.06 -29.51
C ASP A 142 32.41 9.73 -29.45
N LYS A 143 33.08 9.85 -30.60
CA LYS A 143 34.46 10.41 -30.72
C LYS A 143 34.56 11.92 -30.43
N LYS A 144 33.43 12.63 -30.36
CA LYS A 144 33.39 14.05 -29.98
C LYS A 144 33.29 14.17 -28.47
N LYS A 145 34.44 14.34 -27.80
CA LYS A 145 34.63 14.55 -26.36
C LYS A 145 33.79 15.71 -25.78
N LYS A 146 32.48 15.53 -25.62
CA LYS A 146 31.68 16.44 -24.80
C LYS A 146 31.80 15.96 -23.35
N THR A 147 32.30 16.84 -22.48
CA THR A 147 32.36 16.58 -21.04
C THR A 147 30.97 16.31 -20.51
N LYS A 148 30.78 15.15 -19.87
CA LYS A 148 29.48 14.75 -19.30
C LYS A 148 29.20 15.54 -18.02
N LYS A 149 27.94 15.77 -17.67
CA LYS A 149 27.53 16.49 -16.46
C LYS A 149 28.13 15.86 -15.21
N TRP A 150 28.08 14.54 -15.11
CA TRP A 150 28.68 13.83 -13.99
C TRP A 150 30.20 13.97 -13.95
N GLU A 151 30.90 14.14 -15.07
CA GLU A 151 32.36 14.38 -15.06
C GLU A 151 32.71 15.75 -14.48
N ILE A 152 31.89 16.77 -14.75
CA ILE A 152 32.05 18.14 -14.21
C ILE A 152 31.92 18.14 -12.68
N LEU A 153 31.14 17.21 -12.13
CA LEU A 153 31.03 17.03 -10.68
C LEU A 153 32.38 16.68 -10.04
N PHE A 154 33.28 16.00 -10.75
CA PHE A 154 34.60 15.56 -10.28
C PHE A 154 35.76 16.48 -10.70
N ASN A 155 35.54 17.79 -10.82
CA ASN A 155 36.62 18.72 -11.20
C ASN A 155 37.86 18.68 -10.28
N ASN A 156 37.69 18.31 -9.01
CA ASN A 156 38.77 18.18 -8.02
C ASN A 156 39.14 16.69 -7.75
N ASP A 157 38.76 15.76 -8.63
CA ASP A 157 38.92 14.30 -8.52
C ASP A 157 38.22 13.58 -7.35
N TYR A 158 37.71 14.31 -6.36
CA TYR A 158 36.89 13.78 -5.29
C TYR A 158 35.59 14.59 -5.13
N ILE A 159 34.56 13.93 -4.58
CA ILE A 159 33.29 14.54 -4.22
C ILE A 159 32.90 14.13 -2.80
N ASN A 160 32.26 15.02 -2.07
CA ASN A 160 31.59 14.74 -0.82
C ASN A 160 30.11 15.13 -0.91
N PHE A 161 29.35 14.90 0.16
CA PHE A 161 27.92 15.23 0.21
C PHE A 161 27.63 16.71 -0.13
N ASP A 162 28.42 17.64 0.41
CA ASP A 162 28.21 19.08 0.20
C ASP A 162 28.52 19.52 -1.22
N ILE A 163 29.57 18.97 -1.84
CA ILE A 163 29.90 19.20 -3.25
C ILE A 163 28.77 18.70 -4.15
N LEU A 164 28.28 17.47 -3.92
CA LEU A 164 27.15 16.91 -4.67
C LEU A 164 25.89 17.77 -4.50
N LYS A 165 25.58 18.20 -3.27
CA LYS A 165 24.44 19.06 -2.99
C LYS A 165 24.53 20.41 -3.72
N ASN A 166 25.68 21.07 -3.67
CA ASN A 166 25.91 22.34 -4.36
C ASN A 166 25.81 22.18 -5.89
N PHE A 167 26.36 21.10 -6.44
CA PHE A 167 26.24 20.77 -7.85
C PHE A 167 24.77 20.60 -8.27
N LEU A 168 23.97 19.87 -7.50
CA LEU A 168 22.56 19.64 -7.80
C LEU A 168 21.70 20.92 -7.70
N LEU A 169 22.06 21.86 -6.82
CA LEU A 169 21.37 23.15 -6.72
C LEU A 169 21.65 24.06 -7.92
N ASN A 170 22.87 24.04 -8.44
CA ASN A 170 23.30 24.92 -9.53
C ASN A 170 22.92 24.38 -10.92
N ASN A 171 22.75 23.06 -11.06
CA ASN A 171 22.40 22.44 -12.33
C ASN A 171 20.89 22.39 -12.59
N LYS A 172 20.51 22.74 -13.83
CA LYS A 172 19.12 22.69 -14.28
C LYS A 172 18.66 21.25 -14.45
N PHE A 173 17.41 21.00 -14.07
CA PHE A 173 16.79 19.69 -14.23
C PHE A 173 16.35 19.46 -15.67
N GLU A 174 16.69 18.29 -16.21
CA GLU A 174 16.08 17.77 -17.43
C GLU A 174 15.26 16.53 -17.10
N TRP A 175 14.01 16.49 -17.56
CA TRP A 175 13.21 15.29 -17.40
C TRP A 175 13.85 14.12 -18.16
N PRO A 176 14.22 13.03 -17.47
CA PRO A 176 14.85 11.89 -18.11
C PRO A 176 13.93 11.28 -19.16
N LEU A 177 14.46 11.06 -20.35
CA LEU A 177 13.77 10.42 -21.46
C LEU A 177 14.35 9.02 -21.65
N THR A 178 13.50 8.08 -22.07
CA THR A 178 13.91 6.76 -22.57
C THR A 178 13.48 6.63 -24.01
N VAL A 179 14.25 5.90 -24.79
CA VAL A 179 13.91 5.65 -26.18
C VAL A 179 13.01 4.41 -26.25
N ASN A 180 11.81 4.59 -26.79
CA ASN A 180 10.99 3.48 -27.23
C ASN A 180 11.26 3.28 -28.71
N SER A 181 11.88 2.17 -29.09
CA SER A 181 12.11 1.74 -30.47
C SER A 181 10.81 1.32 -31.18
N GLY A 182 9.70 1.99 -30.86
CA GLY A 182 8.34 1.57 -31.06
C GLY A 182 8.06 0.95 -32.42
N GLN A 183 7.27 -0.11 -32.38
CA GLN A 183 6.70 -0.90 -33.48
C GLN A 183 5.74 -0.09 -34.39
N ILE A 184 5.88 1.23 -34.43
CA ILE A 184 5.03 2.13 -35.21
C ILE A 184 5.55 2.10 -36.64
N LYS A 185 4.73 1.60 -37.57
CA LYS A 185 5.08 1.60 -38.99
C LYS A 185 5.47 3.02 -39.42
N ASN A 186 6.67 3.14 -39.99
CA ASN A 186 7.22 4.36 -40.60
C ASN A 186 7.53 5.53 -39.65
N GLN A 187 7.44 5.34 -38.33
CA GLN A 187 7.95 6.29 -37.33
C GLN A 187 9.00 5.55 -36.52
N GLY A 188 10.28 5.90 -36.69
CA GLY A 188 11.38 5.29 -35.95
C GLY A 188 11.29 5.51 -34.44
N SER A 189 12.41 5.37 -33.74
CA SER A 189 12.46 5.48 -32.29
C SER A 189 11.94 6.82 -31.73
N ILE A 190 11.08 6.78 -30.71
CA ILE A 190 10.47 7.96 -30.07
C ILE A 190 10.97 8.09 -28.63
N ASN A 191 11.24 9.33 -28.22
CA ASN A 191 11.59 9.65 -26.83
C ASN A 191 10.34 9.71 -25.95
N ILE A 192 10.32 8.98 -24.84
CA ILE A 192 9.22 8.92 -23.88
C ILE A 192 9.71 9.37 -22.49
N PRO A 193 8.94 10.20 -21.77
CA PRO A 193 9.28 10.58 -20.41
C PRO A 193 9.31 9.36 -19.48
N VAL A 194 10.41 9.23 -18.76
CA VAL A 194 10.58 8.27 -17.68
C VAL A 194 9.58 8.56 -16.54
N SER A 195 9.16 7.51 -15.82
CA SER A 195 8.15 7.54 -14.76
C SER A 195 6.88 8.33 -15.17
N PRO A 196 6.13 7.82 -16.17
CA PRO A 196 5.05 8.56 -16.83
C PRO A 196 3.94 9.01 -15.87
N ILE A 197 3.67 8.24 -14.81
CA ILE A 197 2.68 8.61 -13.79
C ILE A 197 3.08 9.91 -13.08
N VAL A 198 4.35 10.02 -12.68
CA VAL A 198 4.88 11.23 -12.03
C VAL A 198 4.93 12.40 -13.01
N TYR A 199 5.24 12.14 -14.29
CA TYR A 199 5.19 13.15 -15.34
C TYR A 199 3.79 13.77 -15.44
N VAL A 200 2.78 12.92 -15.62
CA VAL A 200 1.38 13.34 -15.73
C VAL A 200 0.89 14.05 -14.46
N GLU A 201 1.31 13.60 -13.27
CA GLU A 201 0.98 14.27 -12.02
C GLU A 201 1.52 15.71 -11.97
N ASN A 202 2.78 15.93 -12.38
CA ASN A 202 3.35 17.27 -12.45
C ASN A 202 2.69 18.13 -13.54
N CYS A 203 2.38 17.54 -14.71
CA CYS A 203 1.61 18.23 -15.74
C CYS A 203 0.26 18.73 -15.21
N ARG A 204 -0.45 17.89 -14.43
CA ARG A 204 -1.73 18.28 -13.81
C ARG A 204 -1.55 19.43 -12.82
N LYS A 205 -0.54 19.38 -11.95
CA LYS A 205 -0.23 20.47 -11.00
C LYS A 205 0.06 21.79 -11.71
N ILE A 206 0.88 21.75 -12.76
CA ILE A 206 1.18 22.93 -13.58
C ILE A 206 -0.10 23.46 -14.23
N SER A 207 -0.94 22.56 -14.78
CA SER A 207 -2.23 22.94 -15.39
C SER A 207 -3.19 23.59 -14.39
N GLU A 208 -3.19 23.18 -13.13
CA GLU A 208 -4.03 23.78 -12.08
C GLU A 208 -3.53 25.18 -11.68
N GLN A 209 -2.22 25.39 -11.68
CA GLN A 209 -1.60 26.69 -11.39
C GLN A 209 -1.81 27.69 -12.54
N VAL A 210 -1.68 27.24 -13.78
CA VAL A 210 -1.87 28.05 -14.98
C VAL A 210 -3.36 28.10 -15.32
N LYS A 211 -4.10 29.05 -14.72
CA LYS A 211 -5.54 29.26 -14.92
C LYS A 211 -5.98 29.47 -16.39
N ASN A 212 -5.07 29.69 -17.32
CA ASN A 212 -5.36 29.87 -18.76
C ASN A 212 -5.49 28.52 -19.48
N LYS A 213 -6.73 28.18 -19.87
CA LYS A 213 -7.15 26.89 -20.47
C LYS A 213 -6.46 26.48 -21.80
N ASN A 214 -5.64 27.35 -22.42
CA ASN A 214 -5.07 27.10 -23.75
C ASN A 214 -3.53 26.93 -23.78
N THR A 215 -2.84 26.93 -22.64
CA THR A 215 -1.37 26.72 -22.66
C THR A 215 -1.04 25.24 -22.78
N LYS A 216 -0.41 24.84 -23.90
CA LYS A 216 0.06 23.47 -24.10
C LYS A 216 1.32 23.25 -23.27
N ILE A 217 1.24 22.37 -22.27
CA ILE A 217 2.39 22.00 -21.44
C ILE A 217 3.43 21.28 -22.31
N ASN A 218 4.63 21.85 -22.39
CA ASN A 218 5.77 21.27 -23.08
C ASN A 218 6.85 20.83 -22.08
N LEU A 219 7.86 20.10 -22.56
CA LEU A 219 8.98 19.61 -21.73
C LEU A 219 9.75 20.75 -21.06
N LYS A 220 9.87 21.91 -21.71
CA LYS A 220 10.58 23.07 -21.15
C LYS A 220 9.88 23.60 -19.90
N ILE A 221 8.58 23.82 -19.96
CA ILE A 221 7.76 24.29 -18.82
C ILE A 221 7.88 23.32 -17.64
N ILE A 222 7.85 22.00 -17.90
CA ILE A 222 7.99 20.98 -16.86
C ILE A 222 9.38 20.98 -16.24
N ASN A 223 10.42 21.12 -17.08
CA ASN A 223 11.81 21.18 -16.61
C ASN A 223 12.06 22.42 -15.73
N ASP A 224 11.54 23.57 -16.14
CA ASP A 224 11.65 24.83 -15.38
C ASP A 224 10.91 24.70 -14.04
N TYR A 225 9.67 24.22 -14.05
CA TYR A 225 8.87 23.98 -12.84
C TYR A 225 9.57 23.07 -11.83
N ILE A 226 10.17 21.97 -12.28
CA ILE A 226 10.84 21.01 -11.39
C ILE A 226 12.21 21.52 -10.95
N SER A 227 12.87 22.35 -11.78
CA SER A 227 14.15 22.97 -11.43
C SER A 227 14.02 23.87 -10.20
N GLU A 228 12.90 24.58 -10.06
CA GLU A 228 12.60 25.46 -8.91
C GLU A 228 12.25 24.69 -7.63
N MET A 229 11.84 23.42 -7.72
CA MET A 229 11.46 22.65 -6.55
C MET A 229 12.68 22.18 -5.75
N PRO A 230 12.64 22.23 -4.40
CA PRO A 230 13.75 21.76 -3.57
C PRO A 230 14.02 20.27 -3.74
N ILE A 231 15.28 19.88 -3.54
CA ILE A 231 15.76 18.50 -3.52
C ILE A 231 15.88 18.08 -2.05
N SER A 232 15.39 16.89 -1.72
CA SER A 232 15.44 16.34 -0.36
C SER A 232 16.89 15.97 -0.02
N ASN A 233 17.41 16.44 1.12
CA ASN A 233 18.75 16.05 1.59
C ASN A 233 18.86 14.53 1.75
N ASP A 234 17.82 13.87 2.28
CA ASP A 234 17.80 12.40 2.43
C ASP A 234 17.96 11.68 1.09
N ALA A 235 17.39 12.21 0.01
CA ALA A 235 17.54 11.61 -1.30
C ALA A 235 18.95 11.83 -1.88
N ILE A 236 19.56 12.98 -1.59
CA ILE A 236 20.97 13.23 -1.97
C ILE A 236 21.87 12.25 -1.21
N GLN A 237 21.62 12.07 0.10
CA GLN A 237 22.37 11.14 0.93
C GLN A 237 22.17 9.69 0.46
N CYS A 238 20.95 9.29 0.13
CA CYS A 238 20.62 7.97 -0.44
C CYS A 238 21.41 7.73 -1.74
N VAL A 239 21.41 8.68 -2.67
CA VAL A 239 22.17 8.56 -3.92
C VAL A 239 23.67 8.49 -3.64
N PHE A 240 24.21 9.40 -2.82
CA PHE A 240 25.64 9.43 -2.48
C PHE A 240 26.09 8.13 -1.82
N SER A 241 25.36 7.68 -0.80
CA SER A 241 25.66 6.43 -0.08
C SER A 241 25.49 5.17 -0.94
N SER A 242 24.75 5.24 -2.05
CA SER A 242 24.65 4.13 -3.00
C SER A 242 25.92 3.98 -3.83
N PHE A 243 26.63 5.09 -4.09
CA PHE A 243 27.92 5.09 -4.81
C PHE A 243 29.14 4.93 -3.88
N SER A 244 29.09 5.43 -2.65
CA SER A 244 30.20 5.33 -1.69
C SER A 244 29.73 4.91 -0.30
N ASP A 245 30.49 4.04 0.36
CA ASP A 245 30.34 3.76 1.80
C ASP A 245 31.14 4.75 2.66
N TYR A 246 31.98 5.58 2.04
CA TYR A 246 32.87 6.55 2.69
C TYR A 246 32.33 7.98 2.60
N GLU A 247 32.91 8.90 3.38
CA GLU A 247 32.55 10.33 3.38
C GLU A 247 32.90 11.04 2.06
N GLU A 248 33.89 10.52 1.35
CA GLU A 248 34.35 11.01 0.06
C GLU A 248 34.29 9.90 -0.99
N LEU A 249 34.12 10.30 -2.25
CA LEU A 249 34.10 9.40 -3.40
C LEU A 249 35.02 9.97 -4.48
N THR A 250 36.00 9.19 -4.92
CA THR A 250 36.89 9.59 -6.00
C THR A 250 36.28 9.31 -7.37
N LYS A 251 36.77 10.00 -8.40
CA LYS A 251 36.33 9.81 -9.78
C LYS A 251 36.49 8.37 -10.26
N GLU A 252 37.62 7.73 -9.94
CA GLU A 252 37.88 6.33 -10.29
C GLU A 252 36.91 5.38 -9.59
N GLN A 253 36.61 5.61 -8.30
CA GLN A 253 35.62 4.83 -7.57
C GLN A 253 34.22 4.96 -8.20
N PHE A 254 33.84 6.17 -8.61
CA PHE A 254 32.58 6.40 -9.30
C PHE A 254 32.52 5.67 -10.65
N ILE A 255 33.60 5.71 -11.45
CA ILE A 255 33.69 4.96 -12.71
C ILE A 255 33.58 3.45 -12.47
N ASN A 256 34.28 2.92 -11.46
CA ASN A 256 34.17 1.51 -11.09
C ASN A 256 32.74 1.14 -10.69
N LYS A 257 32.03 2.03 -9.99
CA LYS A 257 30.61 1.85 -9.69
C LYS A 257 29.71 1.87 -10.92
N ILE A 258 30.02 2.68 -11.93
CA ILE A 258 29.30 2.64 -13.21
C ILE A 258 29.39 1.25 -13.82
N HIS A 259 30.60 0.69 -13.89
CA HIS A 259 30.83 -0.66 -14.42
C HIS A 259 30.27 -1.76 -13.51
N GLU A 260 30.19 -1.54 -12.20
CA GLU A 260 29.53 -2.48 -11.28
C GLU A 260 28.01 -2.52 -11.54
N TRP A 261 27.37 -1.37 -11.74
CA TRP A 261 25.92 -1.27 -11.96
C TRP A 261 25.50 -1.64 -13.39
N ALA A 262 26.39 -1.40 -14.37
CA ALA A 262 26.18 -1.66 -15.78
C ALA A 262 27.42 -2.37 -16.39
N PRO A 263 27.67 -3.64 -16.05
CA PRO A 263 28.91 -4.34 -16.43
C PRO A 263 29.04 -4.62 -17.93
N SER A 264 27.91 -4.68 -18.65
CA SER A 264 27.89 -5.02 -20.08
C SER A 264 28.23 -3.82 -20.97
N ASP A 265 27.55 -2.71 -20.75
CA ASP A 265 27.54 -1.57 -21.67
C ASP A 265 28.08 -0.29 -21.04
N GLY A 266 28.28 -0.25 -19.72
CA GLY A 266 28.73 0.95 -19.01
C GLY A 266 27.68 2.07 -19.01
N ILE A 267 26.39 1.74 -19.22
CA ILE A 267 25.29 2.69 -19.35
C ILE A 267 24.29 2.49 -18.21
N ILE A 268 24.29 3.43 -17.26
CA ILE A 268 23.26 3.50 -16.23
C ILE A 268 22.09 4.35 -16.76
N ASP A 269 21.03 3.68 -17.20
CA ASP A 269 19.75 4.31 -17.48
C ASP A 269 18.94 4.55 -16.18
N TRP A 270 17.75 5.15 -16.29
CA TRP A 270 16.90 5.41 -15.13
C TRP A 270 16.56 4.15 -14.33
N TYR A 271 16.27 3.04 -15.00
CA TYR A 271 15.82 1.82 -14.34
C TYR A 271 16.97 1.17 -13.58
N THR A 272 18.15 1.11 -14.20
CA THR A 272 19.39 0.64 -13.59
C THR A 272 19.81 1.52 -12.42
N PHE A 273 19.67 2.85 -12.57
CA PHE A 273 19.92 3.80 -11.49
C PHE A 273 19.02 3.51 -10.29
N VAL A 274 17.71 3.45 -10.48
CA VAL A 274 16.75 3.22 -9.38
C VAL A 274 16.91 1.85 -8.74
N TYR A 275 17.24 0.82 -9.53
CA TYR A 275 17.43 -0.55 -9.04
C TYR A 275 18.59 -0.67 -8.05
N ASN A 276 19.68 0.05 -8.29
CA ASN A 276 20.91 -0.04 -7.49
C ASN A 276 20.97 0.95 -6.31
N LEU A 277 19.96 1.80 -6.13
CA LEU A 277 19.90 2.67 -4.95
C LEU A 277 19.67 1.86 -3.69
N LYS A 278 20.44 2.17 -2.65
CA LYS A 278 20.15 1.71 -1.29
C LYS A 278 18.78 2.24 -0.87
N GLU A 279 17.91 1.38 -0.32
CA GLU A 279 16.65 1.84 0.27
C GLU A 279 16.97 2.86 1.39
N GLU A 280 16.27 4.01 1.43
CA GLU A 280 16.32 4.89 2.61
C GLU A 280 15.98 4.01 3.84
N PRO A 281 16.70 4.10 4.98
CA PRO A 281 16.24 3.45 6.20
C PRO A 281 14.88 4.06 6.54
N SER A 282 13.81 3.35 6.20
CA SER A 282 12.45 3.79 6.50
C SER A 282 12.32 3.90 8.01
N ASP A 283 12.10 5.12 8.53
CA ASP A 283 11.78 5.42 9.92
C ASP A 283 10.99 4.27 10.57
N ASN A 284 11.67 3.48 11.39
CA ASN A 284 11.10 2.53 12.35
C ASN A 284 9.98 1.58 11.87
N ILE A 285 9.88 1.26 10.59
CA ILE A 285 9.17 0.04 10.18
C ILE A 285 10.15 -1.10 10.36
N LYS A 286 10.21 -1.65 11.58
CA LYS A 286 10.86 -2.94 11.81
C LYS A 286 10.33 -3.92 10.76
N ARG A 287 11.25 -4.67 10.15
CA ARG A 287 10.89 -5.82 9.32
C ARG A 287 9.90 -6.67 10.14
N PHE A 288 8.78 -7.05 9.53
CA PHE A 288 7.78 -7.93 10.17
C PHE A 288 8.33 -9.31 10.57
N PHE A 289 9.60 -9.59 10.26
CA PHE A 289 10.30 -10.85 10.48
C PHE A 289 11.63 -10.73 11.23
N ASP A 290 11.92 -9.59 11.87
CA ASP A 290 13.02 -9.45 12.85
C ASP A 290 12.46 -9.36 14.29
#